data_AF-A0A7S4IE24-F1
#
_entry.id   AF-A0A7S4IE24-F1
#
_cell.length_a   1.000
_cell.length_b   1.000
_cell.length_c   1.000
_cell.angle_alpha   90.00
_cell.angle_beta   90.00
_cell.angle_gamma   90.00
#
_symmetry.space_group_name_H-M   'P 1'
#
loop_
_entity.id
_entity.type
_entity.pdbx_description
1 polymer ?
#
loop_
_entity_poly.entity_id
_entity_poly.type
_entity_poly.pdbx_seq_one_letter_code
_entity_poly.pdbx_strand_id
1 'polypeptide(L)'
;RIVRLSVSHGVCRESAAGFGAFGAIHCLALRNFAQGYRFGKLALSINERFQDKELLAKVYISVYSTINNWTEPAQACLPPLKRAVEIGLATGDTEYAMFIAHTHCVISFAVGKELGEVLKDMRMYSQHMLTY
;
A
#
# COMPACT_ATOMS: atom_id res chain seq x y z
N ARG A 1 18.19 6.27 5.03
CA ARG A 1 19.30 5.28 5.24
C ARG A 1 19.20 4.09 4.29
N ILE A 2 18.09 3.32 4.29
CA ILE A 2 17.89 2.14 3.41
C ILE A 2 18.08 2.46 1.93
N VAL A 3 17.46 3.54 1.43
CA VAL A 3 17.61 3.98 0.02
C VAL A 3 19.07 4.20 -0.36
N ARG A 4 19.82 4.96 0.45
CA ARG A 4 21.24 5.24 0.19
C ARG A 4 22.07 3.96 0.14
N LEU A 5 21.88 3.05 1.11
CA LEU A 5 22.60 1.78 1.14
C LEU A 5 22.25 0.92 -0.07
N SER A 6 20.98 0.90 -0.47
CA SER A 6 20.49 0.13 -1.62
C SER A 6 21.08 0.61 -2.94
N VAL A 7 21.28 1.93 -3.08
CA VAL A 7 21.93 2.52 -4.27
C VAL A 7 23.42 2.20 -4.30
N SER A 8 24.10 2.22 -3.15
CA SER A 8 25.55 1.99 -3.08
C SER A 8 25.95 0.51 -3.13
N HIS A 9 25.12 -0.41 -2.63
CA HIS A 9 25.49 -1.82 -2.43
C HIS A 9 24.53 -2.79 -3.13
N GLY A 10 23.54 -2.30 -3.87
CA GLY A 10 22.49 -3.10 -4.48
C GLY A 10 21.26 -3.28 -3.58
N VAL A 11 20.16 -3.72 -4.21
CA VAL A 11 18.87 -3.89 -3.54
C VAL A 11 18.74 -5.25 -2.86
N CYS A 12 18.10 -5.27 -1.69
CA CYS A 12 17.65 -6.47 -0.98
C CYS A 12 16.11 -6.43 -0.79
N ARG A 13 15.53 -7.46 -0.17
CA ARG A 13 14.08 -7.52 0.10
C ARG A 13 13.57 -6.27 0.85
N GLU A 14 14.30 -5.81 1.87
CA GLU A 14 13.97 -4.64 2.69
C GLU A 14 14.04 -3.32 1.91
N SER A 15 14.77 -3.29 0.78
CA SER A 15 14.83 -2.11 -0.08
C SER A 15 13.45 -1.75 -0.63
N ALA A 16 12.55 -2.73 -0.85
CA ALA A 16 11.20 -2.46 -1.37
C ALA A 16 10.44 -1.48 -0.47
N ALA A 17 10.35 -1.77 0.83
CA ALA A 17 9.71 -0.89 1.80
C ALA A 17 10.42 0.46 1.90
N GLY A 18 11.76 0.47 1.82
CA GLY A 18 12.55 1.70 1.83
C GLY A 18 12.26 2.64 0.65
N PHE A 19 12.16 2.11 -0.56
CA PHE A 19 11.80 2.89 -1.75
C PHE A 19 10.32 3.28 -1.76
N GLY A 20 9.42 2.43 -1.24
CA GLY A 20 8.00 2.76 -1.08
C GLY A 20 7.79 3.96 -0.15
N ALA A 21 8.42 3.95 1.03
CA ALA A 21 8.39 5.07 1.96
C ALA A 21 9.03 6.34 1.37
N PHE A 22 10.12 6.20 0.61
CA PHE A 22 10.74 7.33 -0.06
C PHE A 22 9.84 7.94 -1.15
N GLY A 23 9.13 7.11 -1.91
CA GLY A 23 8.11 7.56 -2.85
C GLY A 23 6.96 8.29 -2.16
N ALA A 24 6.51 7.79 -1.00
CA ALA A 24 5.48 8.44 -0.21
C ALA A 24 5.92 9.84 0.27
N ILE A 25 7.17 10.01 0.73
CA ILE A 25 7.72 11.32 1.11
C ILE A 25 7.71 12.29 -0.07
N HIS A 26 8.06 11.81 -1.27
CA HIS A 26 7.99 12.63 -2.48
C HIS A 26 6.57 13.15 -2.75
N CYS A 27 5.54 12.32 -2.57
CA CYS A 27 4.15 12.74 -2.74
C CYS A 27 3.64 13.65 -1.61
N LEU A 28 3.83 13.24 -0.36
CA LEU A 28 3.20 13.88 0.81
C LEU A 28 3.91 15.17 1.23
N ALA A 29 5.24 15.17 1.28
CA ALA A 29 6.01 16.31 1.78
C ALA A 29 6.53 17.20 0.65
N LEU A 30 7.03 16.60 -0.43
CA LEU A 30 7.70 17.34 -1.51
C LEU A 30 6.77 17.70 -2.67
N ARG A 31 5.53 17.19 -2.67
CA ARG A 31 4.52 17.38 -3.73
C ARG A 31 5.05 17.02 -5.14
N ASN A 32 6.03 16.13 -5.20
CA ASN A 32 6.66 15.66 -6.42
C ASN A 32 6.08 14.28 -6.79
N PHE A 33 4.87 14.29 -7.35
CA PHE A 33 4.11 13.08 -7.65
C PHE A 33 4.78 12.20 -8.70
N ALA A 34 5.45 12.80 -9.69
CA ALA A 34 6.15 12.05 -10.74
C ALA A 34 7.29 11.19 -10.15
N GLN A 35 8.10 11.76 -9.26
CA GLN A 35 9.16 10.99 -8.59
C GLN A 35 8.58 10.00 -7.58
N GLY A 36 7.54 10.39 -6.85
CA GLY A 36 6.83 9.48 -5.95
C GLY A 36 6.35 8.22 -6.67
N TYR A 37 5.70 8.39 -7.83
CA TYR A 37 5.23 7.30 -8.67
C TYR A 37 6.36 6.38 -9.15
N ARG A 38 7.48 6.95 -9.62
CA ARG A 38 8.65 6.16 -10.05
C ARG A 38 9.23 5.32 -8.92
N PHE A 39 9.34 5.87 -7.71
CA PHE A 39 9.81 5.11 -6.55
C PHE A 39 8.79 4.08 -6.07
N GLY A 40 7.49 4.36 -6.20
CA GLY A 40 6.44 3.38 -5.93
C GLY A 40 6.51 2.18 -6.87
N LYS A 41 6.68 2.41 -8.18
CA LYS A 41 6.89 1.33 -9.17
C LYS A 41 8.18 0.54 -8.90
N LEU A 42 9.26 1.21 -8.50
CA LEU A 42 10.50 0.54 -8.11
C LEU A 42 10.31 -0.33 -6.85
N ALA A 43 9.56 0.15 -5.87
CA ALA A 43 9.25 -0.63 -4.67
C ALA A 43 8.49 -1.91 -5.00
N LEU A 44 7.48 -1.82 -5.87
CA LEU A 44 6.71 -2.98 -6.35
C LEU A 44 7.60 -3.98 -7.11
N SER A 45 8.47 -3.51 -8.01
CA SER A 45 9.33 -4.41 -8.79
C SER A 45 10.39 -5.10 -7.93
N ILE A 46 10.93 -4.43 -6.91
CA ILE A 46 11.82 -5.07 -5.94
C ILE A 46 11.06 -6.13 -5.15
N ASN A 47 9.84 -5.83 -4.67
CA ASN A 47 9.06 -6.83 -3.94
C ASN A 47 8.70 -8.04 -4.81
N GLU A 48 8.35 -7.82 -6.08
CA GLU A 48 8.08 -8.89 -7.05
C GLU A 48 9.31 -9.78 -7.25
N ARG A 49 10.50 -9.18 -7.39
CA ARG A 49 11.77 -9.91 -7.54
C ARG A 49 12.08 -10.82 -6.36
N PHE A 50 11.82 -10.38 -5.13
CA PHE A 50 12.14 -11.15 -3.91
C PHE A 50 10.96 -12.00 -3.40
N GLN A 51 9.77 -11.82 -3.97
CA GLN A 51 8.53 -12.52 -3.59
C GLN A 51 8.23 -12.48 -2.08
N ASP A 52 8.65 -11.39 -1.42
CA ASP A 52 8.48 -11.23 0.02
C ASP A 52 7.04 -10.88 0.34
N LYS A 53 6.33 -11.79 1.02
CA LYS A 53 4.93 -11.62 1.42
C LYS A 53 4.79 -10.77 2.68
N GLU A 54 5.78 -10.77 3.57
CA GLU A 54 5.76 -10.00 4.82
C GLU A 54 5.90 -8.50 4.54
N LEU A 55 6.74 -8.13 3.58
CA LEU A 55 6.93 -6.73 3.19
C LEU A 55 5.86 -6.23 2.21
N LEU A 56 5.13 -7.15 1.57
CA LEU A 56 4.16 -6.81 0.52
C LEU A 56 3.08 -5.85 1.02
N ALA A 57 2.54 -6.07 2.22
CA ALA A 57 1.55 -5.18 2.82
C ALA A 57 2.09 -3.75 3.02
N LYS A 58 3.33 -3.62 3.52
CA LYS A 58 4.00 -2.33 3.76
C LYS A 58 4.32 -1.58 2.45
N VAL A 59 4.69 -2.32 1.42
CA VAL A 59 4.91 -1.76 0.08
C VAL A 59 3.57 -1.31 -0.51
N TYR A 60 2.53 -2.14 -0.44
CA TYR A 60 1.23 -1.84 -1.04
C TYR A 60 0.56 -0.65 -0.38
N ILE A 61 0.59 -0.52 0.94
CA ILE A 61 0.03 0.67 1.60
C ILE A 61 0.76 1.94 1.16
N SER A 62 2.09 1.90 1.07
CA SER A 62 2.87 3.07 0.64
C SER A 62 2.46 3.47 -0.79
N VAL A 63 2.37 2.49 -1.69
CA VAL A 63 2.10 2.75 -3.11
C VAL A 63 0.63 3.10 -3.36
N TYR A 64 -0.30 2.26 -2.94
CA TYR A 64 -1.70 2.38 -3.31
C TYR A 64 -2.50 3.33 -2.41
N SER A 65 -2.03 3.62 -1.18
CA SER A 65 -2.70 4.59 -0.32
C SER A 65 -2.16 6.02 -0.45
N THR A 66 -0.88 6.19 -0.81
CA THR A 66 -0.22 7.52 -0.73
C THR A 66 0.46 8.01 -2.01
N ILE A 67 0.69 7.12 -2.99
CA ILE A 67 1.41 7.45 -4.22
C ILE A 67 0.47 7.42 -5.44
N ASN A 68 -0.17 6.29 -5.70
CA ASN A 68 -0.95 6.09 -6.93
C ASN A 68 -2.15 7.04 -7.01
N ASN A 69 -2.75 7.43 -5.88
CA ASN A 69 -3.89 8.35 -5.85
C ASN A 69 -3.60 9.74 -6.46
N TRP A 70 -2.32 10.11 -6.66
CA TRP A 70 -1.92 11.39 -7.27
C TRP A 70 -1.68 11.31 -8.77
N THR A 71 -1.57 10.09 -9.32
CA THR A 71 -1.09 9.86 -10.70
C THR A 71 -1.95 8.91 -11.50
N GLU A 72 -2.78 8.10 -10.83
CA GLU A 72 -3.74 7.17 -11.41
C GLU A 72 -5.14 7.47 -10.88
N PRO A 73 -6.21 7.06 -11.59
CA PRO A 73 -7.57 7.11 -11.07
C PRO A 73 -7.65 6.39 -9.72
N ALA A 74 -8.27 7.01 -8.71
CA ALA A 74 -8.34 6.44 -7.37
C ALA A 74 -8.98 5.04 -7.33
N GLN A 75 -9.89 4.75 -8.27
CA GLN A 75 -10.51 3.44 -8.46
C GLN A 75 -9.48 2.33 -8.74
N ALA A 76 -8.37 2.66 -9.40
CA ALA A 76 -7.29 1.71 -9.69
C ALA A 76 -6.58 1.20 -8.43
N CYS A 77 -6.70 1.92 -7.31
CA CYS A 77 -6.12 1.53 -6.04
C CYS A 77 -6.96 0.46 -5.31
N LEU A 78 -8.25 0.31 -5.62
CA LEU A 78 -9.15 -0.58 -4.87
C LEU A 78 -8.77 -2.06 -4.96
N PRO A 79 -8.55 -2.66 -6.15
CA PRO A 79 -8.19 -4.08 -6.21
C PRO A 79 -6.86 -4.42 -5.51
N PRO A 80 -5.77 -3.63 -5.69
CA PRO A 80 -4.54 -3.85 -4.94
C PRO A 80 -4.70 -3.71 -3.43
N LEU A 81 -5.47 -2.73 -2.95
CA LEU A 81 -5.71 -2.55 -1.52
C LEU A 81 -6.46 -3.76 -0.94
N LYS A 82 -7.51 -4.23 -1.60
CA LYS A 82 -8.24 -5.44 -1.14
C LYS A 82 -7.31 -6.65 -1.02
N ARG A 83 -6.47 -6.88 -2.04
CA ARG A 83 -5.47 -7.96 -2.02
C ARG A 83 -4.47 -7.79 -0.88
N ALA A 84 -4.04 -6.57 -0.58
CA ALA A 84 -3.11 -6.32 0.52
C ALA A 84 -3.72 -6.55 1.89
N VAL A 85 -5.03 -6.32 2.08
CA VAL A 85 -5.73 -6.74 3.31
C VAL A 85 -5.65 -8.26 3.46
N GLU A 86 -5.99 -9.02 2.42
CA GLU A 86 -5.96 -10.48 2.44
C GLU A 86 -4.56 -11.02 2.76
N ILE A 87 -3.51 -10.42 2.17
CA ILE A 87 -2.12 -10.78 2.44
C ILE A 87 -1.76 -10.46 3.90
N GLY A 88 -2.05 -9.24 4.38
CA GLY A 88 -1.71 -8.82 5.73
C GLY A 88 -2.36 -9.72 6.78
N LEU A 89 -3.63 -10.11 6.57
CA LEU A 89 -4.31 -11.08 7.42
C LEU A 89 -3.65 -12.48 7.35
N ALA A 90 -3.29 -12.95 6.15
CA ALA A 90 -2.66 -14.26 5.97
C ALA A 90 -1.22 -14.33 6.52
N THR A 91 -0.49 -13.21 6.60
CA THR A 91 0.87 -13.14 7.15
C THR A 91 0.90 -12.76 8.62
N GLY A 92 -0.26 -12.52 9.26
CA GLY A 92 -0.34 -12.08 10.64
C GLY A 92 0.05 -10.62 10.88
N ASP A 93 0.23 -9.83 9.81
CA ASP A 93 0.50 -8.39 9.90
C ASP A 93 -0.83 -7.62 10.01
N THR A 94 -1.49 -7.85 11.15
CA THR A 94 -2.84 -7.36 11.42
C THR A 94 -2.88 -5.84 11.44
N GLU A 95 -1.86 -5.17 11.98
CA GLU A 95 -1.77 -3.71 12.00
C GLU A 95 -1.84 -3.12 10.59
N TYR A 96 -0.99 -3.60 9.68
CA TYR A 96 -1.02 -3.13 8.30
C TYR A 96 -2.31 -3.51 7.59
N ALA A 97 -2.83 -4.72 7.80
CA ALA A 97 -4.12 -5.13 7.25
C ALA A 97 -5.25 -4.17 7.63
N MET A 98 -5.28 -3.71 8.89
CA MET A 98 -6.26 -2.73 9.37
C MET A 98 -6.13 -1.38 8.68
N PHE A 99 -4.91 -0.85 8.56
CA PHE A 99 -4.69 0.42 7.86
C PHE A 99 -5.07 0.36 6.38
N ILE A 100 -4.77 -0.76 5.72
CA ILE A 100 -5.12 -0.98 4.31
C ILE A 100 -6.64 -1.09 4.16
N ALA A 101 -7.32 -1.83 5.05
CA ALA A 101 -8.77 -1.98 5.05
C ALA A 101 -9.47 -0.63 5.23
N HIS A 102 -8.99 0.19 6.18
CA HIS A 102 -9.47 1.55 6.37
C HIS A 102 -9.30 2.39 5.09
N THR A 103 -8.11 2.35 4.47
CA THR A 103 -7.85 3.08 3.23
C THR A 103 -8.77 2.62 2.10
N HIS A 104 -8.98 1.30 1.94
CA HIS A 104 -9.88 0.75 0.94
C HIS A 104 -11.31 1.30 1.10
N CYS A 105 -11.82 1.34 2.32
CA CYS A 105 -13.15 1.89 2.62
C CYS A 105 -13.24 3.39 2.33
N VAL A 106 -12.22 4.17 2.72
CA VAL A 106 -12.17 5.62 2.45
C VAL A 106 -12.15 5.90 0.94
N ILE A 107 -11.30 5.19 0.18
CA ILE A 107 -11.24 5.37 -1.28
C ILE A 107 -12.54 4.90 -1.93
N SER A 108 -13.12 3.79 -1.49
CA SER A 108 -14.40 3.29 -2.03
C SER A 108 -15.52 4.33 -1.88
N PHE A 109 -15.60 4.97 -0.72
CA PHE A 109 -16.52 6.08 -0.50
C PHE A 109 -16.19 7.29 -1.39
N ALA A 110 -14.92 7.70 -1.43
CA ALA A 110 -14.47 8.87 -2.19
C ALA A 110 -14.70 8.75 -3.71
N VAL A 111 -14.64 7.54 -4.27
CA VAL A 111 -14.91 7.30 -5.70
C VAL A 111 -16.39 7.07 -6.00
N GLY A 112 -17.28 7.21 -5.01
CA GLY A 112 -18.73 7.12 -5.20
C GLY A 112 -19.26 5.69 -5.35
N LYS A 113 -18.61 4.68 -4.75
CA LYS A 113 -19.22 3.34 -4.67
C LYS A 113 -20.51 3.39 -3.85
N GLU A 114 -21.44 2.49 -4.16
CA GLU A 114 -22.71 2.37 -3.46
C GLU A 114 -22.48 2.19 -1.94
N LEU A 115 -23.21 2.96 -1.13
CA LEU A 115 -22.94 3.07 0.31
C LEU A 115 -23.16 1.74 1.04
N GLY A 116 -24.16 0.96 0.65
CA GLY A 116 -24.40 -0.40 1.14
C GLY A 116 -23.22 -1.35 0.89
N GLU A 117 -22.58 -1.30 -0.27
CA GLU A 117 -21.34 -2.02 -0.54
C GLU A 117 -20.20 -1.58 0.39
N VAL A 118 -19.99 -0.27 0.54
CA VAL A 118 -18.93 0.26 1.42
C VAL A 118 -19.18 -0.16 2.87
N LEU A 119 -20.42 -0.08 3.36
CA LEU A 119 -20.81 -0.51 4.70
C LEU A 119 -20.69 -2.02 4.90
N LYS A 120 -20.87 -2.83 3.84
CA LYS A 120 -20.64 -4.26 3.89
C LYS A 120 -19.16 -4.56 4.09
N ASP A 121 -18.29 -3.93 3.30
CA ASP A 121 -16.83 -4.09 3.41
C ASP A 121 -16.32 -3.62 4.79
N MET A 122 -16.77 -2.45 5.25
CA MET A 122 -16.43 -1.93 6.59
C MET A 122 -16.80 -2.92 7.70
N ARG A 123 -18.02 -3.49 7.65
CA ARG A 123 -18.47 -4.48 8.63
C ARG A 123 -17.66 -5.76 8.57
N MET A 124 -17.41 -6.28 7.38
CA MET A 124 -16.57 -7.46 7.17
C MET A 124 -15.18 -7.27 7.78
N TYR A 125 -14.51 -6.15 7.47
CA TYR A 125 -13.20 -5.86 8.02
C TYR A 125 -13.24 -5.69 9.54
N SER A 126 -14.22 -4.97 10.10
CA SER A 126 -14.36 -4.80 11.55
C SER A 126 -14.59 -6.12 12.30
N GLN A 127 -15.37 -7.05 11.72
CA GLN A 127 -15.63 -8.35 12.34
C GLN A 127 -14.36 -9.17 12.40
N HIS A 128 -13.58 -9.21 11.31
CA HIS A 128 -12.28 -9.87 11.30
C HIS A 128 -11.35 -9.30 12.37
N MET A 129 -11.35 -7.98 12.58
CA MET A 129 -10.51 -7.34 13.60
C MET A 129 -10.90 -7.70 15.03
N LEU A 130 -12.19 -7.93 15.33
CA LEU A 130 -12.66 -8.27 16.68
C LEU A 130 -12.37 -9.72 17.09
N THR A 131 -11.96 -10.57 16.14
CA THR A 131 -11.65 -11.99 16.37
C THR A 131 -10.18 -12.29 16.67
N TYR A 132 -9.30 -11.29 16.56
CA TYR A 132 -7.87 -11.38 16.91
C TYR A 132 -7.57 -10.54 18.16
#